data_AF-S2YE33-F1
#
_entry.id   AF-S2YE33-F1
#
_cell.length_a   1.000
_cell.length_b   1.000
_cell.length_c   1.000
_cell.angle_alpha   90.00
_cell.angle_beta   90.00
_cell.angle_gamma   90.00
#
_symmetry.space_group_name_H-M   'P 1'
#
loop_
_entity.id
_entity.type
_entity.pdbx_description
1 polymer ?
#
loop_
_entity_poly.entity_id
_entity_poly.type
_entity_poly.pdbx_seq_one_letter_code
_entity_poly.pdbx_strand_id
1 'polypeptide(L)'
;MKDHPENQEVHEQKDASQQSEQPLDAPQSHTKEQHHQDTETIEQKTIDNISLTQEFKNLFNNTTRSIGKLAGNDEVLKINLADMFSEVFKPHIKQEMDEVFIAGTEYTTPQLDEVSKEWAKPFLFSRIFLGLATVFALLWIMVAFFGNPNGIGGLIFIGALTVPLPVLIFFFESNAFKNISIAIVFKIFFIGGVLSLISTLTLYEFVPVSDDITIFSAILIGIVEEMGKAIVTIYFIQRMNTYKILNGLLIGAAVGTGFEVFESAGYIFRFIPEGFDVMTQVIWLRAWTGIGSHNVWTAIVGAAVVITKGSQKFNWAHLADKRFLFFFGSAVTLHAVWDMPIAEDGIIKSILLITLGWLLTFILMKAGLSQVTQLQMEAMKMNEAHQTQAQE
;
A
#
# COMPACT_ATOMS: atom_id res chain seq x y z
N MET A 1 -17.74 33.91 -71.05
CA MET A 1 -18.94 34.45 -71.73
C MET A 1 -20.09 34.26 -70.76
N LYS A 2 -20.17 35.18 -69.78
CA LYS A 2 -21.20 36.25 -69.62
C LYS A 2 -22.32 35.75 -68.68
N ASP A 3 -22.80 36.43 -67.65
CA ASP A 3 -22.51 37.72 -67.03
C ASP A 3 -23.15 37.71 -65.60
N HIS A 4 -22.54 38.47 -64.69
CA HIS A 4 -23.07 38.99 -63.41
C HIS A 4 -24.13 40.12 -63.66
N PRO A 5 -24.93 40.63 -62.69
CA PRO A 5 -24.52 41.44 -61.51
C PRO A 5 -25.36 41.16 -60.23
N GLU A 6 -25.06 41.51 -58.97
CA GLU A 6 -24.42 42.64 -58.23
C GLU A 6 -25.31 43.89 -57.98
N ASN A 7 -25.20 44.41 -56.73
CA ASN A 7 -25.74 45.66 -56.11
C ASN A 7 -27.15 45.62 -55.47
N GLN A 8 -27.45 46.27 -54.31
CA GLN A 8 -26.75 47.28 -53.49
C GLN A 8 -27.40 47.43 -52.08
N GLU A 9 -26.55 47.67 -51.08
CA GLU A 9 -26.55 48.64 -49.94
C GLU A 9 -27.79 49.28 -49.24
N VAL A 10 -27.69 49.29 -47.90
CA VAL A 10 -27.83 50.40 -46.91
C VAL A 10 -29.22 50.94 -46.51
N HIS A 11 -29.55 50.85 -45.20
CA HIS A 11 -30.04 51.99 -44.42
C HIS A 11 -29.76 51.86 -42.90
N GLU A 12 -29.50 53.02 -42.31
CA GLU A 12 -28.93 53.35 -41.01
C GLU A 12 -30.01 53.82 -40.00
N GLN A 13 -29.61 53.93 -38.72
CA GLN A 13 -30.09 54.83 -37.63
C GLN A 13 -31.14 54.41 -36.57
N LYS A 14 -30.60 54.22 -35.34
CA LYS A 14 -30.76 54.98 -34.06
C LYS A 14 -32.14 55.40 -33.52
N ASP A 15 -32.40 55.03 -32.25
CA ASP A 15 -32.67 55.87 -31.03
C ASP A 15 -33.23 54.95 -29.90
N ALA A 16 -32.75 54.87 -28.65
CA ALA A 16 -32.47 55.83 -27.57
C ALA A 16 -33.68 56.15 -26.64
N SER A 17 -33.61 55.56 -25.41
CA SER A 17 -34.07 56.05 -24.09
C SER A 17 -35.56 56.26 -23.75
N GLN A 18 -36.00 55.72 -22.60
CA GLN A 18 -36.62 56.50 -21.50
C GLN A 18 -36.80 55.69 -20.19
N GLN A 19 -36.43 56.35 -19.07
CA GLN A 19 -36.67 55.97 -17.67
C GLN A 19 -38.08 56.35 -17.21
N SER A 20 -38.61 55.68 -16.19
CA SER A 20 -39.67 56.22 -15.32
C SER A 20 -39.52 55.73 -13.87
N GLU A 21 -39.77 56.65 -12.95
CA GLU A 21 -39.50 56.64 -11.50
C GLU A 21 -40.52 55.86 -10.63
N GLN A 22 -40.15 55.69 -9.35
CA GLN A 22 -40.78 54.94 -8.23
C GLN A 22 -42.19 55.41 -7.80
N PRO A 23 -42.81 54.69 -6.83
CA PRO A 23 -42.80 55.22 -5.45
C PRO A 23 -42.40 54.20 -4.35
N LEU A 24 -41.87 54.75 -3.25
CA LEU A 24 -41.44 54.08 -2.01
C LEU A 24 -42.63 53.66 -1.13
N ASP A 25 -42.60 52.41 -0.63
CA ASP A 25 -43.32 51.97 0.58
C ASP A 25 -42.32 51.45 1.63
N ALA A 26 -42.64 51.70 2.90
CA ALA A 26 -41.75 51.59 4.06
C ALA A 26 -41.27 50.16 4.40
N PRO A 27 -40.08 49.98 5.04
CA PRO A 27 -39.62 48.65 5.42
C PRO A 27 -40.31 48.15 6.71
N GLN A 28 -41.02 47.03 6.61
CA GLN A 28 -41.37 46.20 7.77
C GLN A 28 -40.12 45.48 8.31
N SER A 29 -40.02 45.43 9.63
CA SER A 29 -38.96 44.80 10.41
C SER A 29 -38.99 43.27 10.32
N HIS A 30 -38.19 42.66 9.43
CA HIS A 30 -38.00 41.20 9.38
C HIS A 30 -36.55 40.80 9.01
N THR A 31 -35.53 41.47 9.57
CA THR A 31 -34.11 41.21 9.20
C THR A 31 -33.23 40.70 10.34
N LYS A 32 -33.76 40.57 11.57
CA LYS A 32 -32.97 40.04 12.71
C LYS A 32 -33.09 38.53 12.95
N GLU A 33 -34.20 37.90 12.56
CA GLU A 33 -34.39 36.46 12.79
C GLU A 33 -33.65 35.58 11.77
N GLN A 34 -33.62 35.95 10.48
CA GLN A 34 -32.90 35.17 9.46
C GLN A 34 -31.38 35.19 9.65
N HIS A 35 -30.80 36.34 10.05
CA HIS A 35 -29.36 36.44 10.27
C HIS A 35 -28.89 35.70 11.54
N HIS A 36 -29.76 35.55 12.55
CA HIS A 36 -29.50 34.72 13.73
C HIS A 36 -29.65 33.22 13.44
N GLN A 37 -30.67 32.82 12.68
CA GLN A 37 -30.86 31.42 12.26
C GLN A 37 -29.73 30.90 11.39
N ASP A 38 -29.21 31.71 10.46
CA ASP A 38 -28.07 31.31 9.61
C ASP A 38 -26.77 31.20 10.43
N THR A 39 -26.59 32.06 11.44
CA THR A 39 -25.42 32.02 12.33
C THR A 39 -25.47 30.82 13.27
N GLU A 40 -26.62 30.53 13.90
CA GLU A 40 -26.83 29.34 14.72
C GLU A 40 -26.66 28.04 13.91
N THR A 41 -27.14 28.01 12.66
CA THR A 41 -26.99 26.84 11.77
C THR A 41 -25.53 26.59 11.37
N ILE A 42 -24.75 27.66 11.15
CA ILE A 42 -23.31 27.55 10.85
C ILE A 42 -22.53 27.14 12.10
N GLU A 43 -22.85 27.70 13.26
CA GLU A 43 -22.21 27.38 14.52
C GLU A 43 -22.49 25.92 14.94
N GLN A 44 -23.73 25.46 14.76
CA GLN A 44 -24.11 24.09 15.05
C GLN A 44 -23.48 23.08 14.08
N LYS A 45 -23.43 23.38 12.76
CA LYS A 45 -22.64 22.57 11.80
C LYS A 45 -21.15 22.54 12.13
N THR A 46 -20.59 23.64 12.65
CA THR A 46 -19.19 23.72 13.06
C THR A 46 -18.93 22.89 14.31
N ILE A 47 -19.81 22.97 15.31
CA ILE A 47 -19.77 22.17 16.55
C ILE A 47 -19.94 20.68 16.25
N ASP A 48 -20.88 20.31 15.38
CA ASP A 48 -21.12 18.93 14.96
C ASP A 48 -19.91 18.37 14.20
N ASN A 49 -19.30 19.15 13.31
CA ASN A 49 -18.07 18.77 12.60
C ASN A 49 -16.88 18.60 13.57
N ILE A 50 -16.74 19.46 14.58
CA ILE A 50 -15.70 19.33 15.61
C ILE A 50 -15.93 18.07 16.45
N SER A 51 -17.18 17.80 16.85
CA SER A 51 -17.57 16.61 17.60
C SER A 51 -17.29 15.32 16.83
N LEU A 52 -17.74 15.23 15.58
CA LEU A 52 -17.49 14.08 14.70
C LEU A 52 -16.00 13.84 14.46
N THR A 53 -15.23 14.92 14.24
CA THR A 53 -13.77 14.83 14.08
C THR A 53 -13.10 14.28 15.34
N GLN A 54 -13.59 14.69 16.52
CA GLN A 54 -13.06 14.25 17.80
C GLN A 54 -13.45 12.79 18.12
N GLU A 55 -14.68 12.39 17.81
CA GLU A 55 -15.13 11.00 17.90
C GLU A 55 -14.33 10.09 16.95
N PHE A 56 -14.16 10.50 15.70
CA PHE A 56 -13.35 9.75 14.73
C PHE A 56 -11.90 9.61 15.21
N LYS A 57 -11.29 10.70 15.71
CA LYS A 57 -9.93 10.67 16.27
C LYS A 57 -9.83 9.75 17.48
N ASN A 58 -10.83 9.73 18.35
CA ASN A 58 -10.87 8.84 19.51
C ASN A 58 -11.03 7.37 19.07
N LEU A 59 -11.94 7.07 18.14
CA LEU A 59 -12.13 5.74 17.58
C LEU A 59 -10.84 5.24 16.89
N PHE A 60 -10.22 6.09 16.06
CA PHE A 60 -8.96 5.79 15.40
C PHE A 60 -7.86 5.47 16.41
N ASN A 61 -7.67 6.32 17.43
CA ASN A 61 -6.66 6.11 18.46
C ASN A 61 -6.91 4.84 19.29
N ASN A 62 -8.16 4.56 19.63
CA ASN A 62 -8.53 3.38 20.40
C ASN A 62 -8.34 2.10 19.58
N THR A 63 -8.77 2.09 18.32
CA THR A 63 -8.62 0.95 17.41
C THR A 63 -7.16 0.66 17.11
N THR A 64 -6.39 1.68 16.71
CA THR A 64 -4.96 1.51 16.43
C THR A 64 -4.18 1.04 17.65
N ARG A 65 -4.49 1.55 18.85
CA ARG A 65 -3.91 1.05 20.10
C ARG A 65 -4.30 -0.40 20.37
N SER A 66 -5.58 -0.76 20.22
CA SER A 66 -6.06 -2.13 20.46
C SER A 66 -5.37 -3.15 19.55
N ILE A 67 -5.26 -2.84 18.25
CA ILE A 67 -4.55 -3.68 17.28
C ILE A 67 -3.03 -3.67 17.58
N GLY A 68 -2.47 -2.52 17.93
CA GLY A 68 -1.07 -2.38 18.35
C GLY A 68 -0.73 -3.33 19.51
N LYS A 69 -1.63 -3.46 20.49
CA LYS A 69 -1.45 -4.39 21.62
C LYS A 69 -1.34 -5.84 21.17
N LEU A 70 -2.15 -6.25 20.18
CA LEU A 70 -2.03 -7.59 19.58
C LEU A 70 -0.68 -7.79 18.89
N ALA A 71 -0.05 -6.73 18.39
CA ALA A 71 1.28 -6.74 17.80
C ALA A 71 2.42 -6.57 18.83
N GLY A 72 2.13 -6.46 20.13
CA GLY A 72 3.13 -6.27 21.19
C GLY A 72 3.53 -4.81 21.44
N ASN A 73 2.69 -3.84 21.06
CA ASN A 73 2.93 -2.40 21.23
C ASN A 73 1.74 -1.68 21.87
N ASP A 74 1.94 -1.04 23.03
CA ASP A 74 0.88 -0.29 23.73
C ASP A 74 0.73 1.17 23.26
N GLU A 75 1.64 1.65 22.40
CA GLU A 75 1.62 3.03 21.92
C GLU A 75 0.54 3.27 20.85
N VAL A 76 -0.07 4.46 20.89
CA VAL A 76 -0.96 4.91 19.82
C VAL A 76 -0.15 5.13 18.56
N LEU A 77 -0.71 4.75 17.42
CA LEU A 77 -0.13 5.01 16.12
C LEU A 77 -0.09 6.53 15.85
N LYS A 78 1.09 7.12 16.01
CA LYS A 78 1.39 8.49 15.60
C LYS A 78 2.22 8.43 14.33
N ILE A 79 1.56 8.41 13.17
CA ILE A 79 2.25 8.48 11.89
C ILE A 79 2.34 9.94 11.49
N ASN A 80 3.55 10.39 11.19
CA ASN A 80 3.76 11.62 10.45
C ASN A 80 4.16 11.25 9.01
N LEU A 81 3.17 11.07 8.13
CA LEU A 81 3.42 10.69 6.73
C LEU A 81 4.25 11.74 6.00
N ALA A 82 4.08 13.03 6.35
CA ALA A 82 4.85 14.11 5.76
C ALA A 82 6.34 14.01 6.13
N ASP A 83 6.67 13.61 7.36
CA ASP A 83 8.06 13.39 7.77
C ASP A 83 8.63 12.10 7.15
N MET A 84 7.86 11.00 7.12
CA MET A 84 8.30 9.74 6.53
C MET A 84 8.64 9.88 5.05
N PHE A 85 7.85 10.63 4.29
CA PHE A 85 8.09 10.88 2.86
C PHE A 85 8.85 12.19 2.58
N SER A 86 9.45 12.82 3.60
CA SER A 86 10.13 14.13 3.45
C SER A 86 11.35 14.11 2.53
N GLU A 87 11.98 12.94 2.33
CA GLU A 87 13.15 12.76 1.46
C GLU A 87 12.76 12.46 -0.01
N VAL A 88 11.52 12.05 -0.31
CA VAL A 88 11.10 11.61 -1.66
C VAL A 88 11.37 12.65 -2.75
N PHE A 89 11.14 13.93 -2.46
CA PHE A 89 11.29 15.01 -3.44
C PHE A 89 12.67 15.68 -3.39
N LYS A 90 13.56 15.26 -2.49
CA LYS A 90 14.90 15.83 -2.37
C LYS A 90 15.87 15.21 -3.39
N PRO A 91 16.90 15.97 -3.82
CA PRO A 91 17.97 15.41 -4.62
C PRO A 91 18.82 14.48 -3.75
N HIS A 92 19.15 13.31 -4.29
CA HIS A 92 19.99 12.32 -3.62
C HIS A 92 21.20 11.99 -4.50
N ILE A 93 22.36 11.84 -3.88
CA ILE A 93 23.59 11.48 -4.59
C ILE A 93 23.69 9.96 -4.76
N LYS A 94 24.48 9.50 -5.75
CA LYS A 94 24.65 8.07 -6.01
C LYS A 94 25.09 7.28 -4.77
N GLN A 95 25.96 7.86 -3.94
CA GLN A 95 26.45 7.20 -2.72
C GLN A 95 25.31 6.85 -1.76
N GLU A 96 24.33 7.74 -1.55
CA GLU A 96 23.19 7.48 -0.67
C GLU A 96 22.34 6.31 -1.19
N MET A 97 22.19 6.21 -2.52
CA MET A 97 21.52 5.06 -3.15
C MET A 97 22.33 3.78 -2.94
N ASP A 98 23.65 3.83 -3.15
CA ASP A 98 24.54 2.69 -2.97
C ASP A 98 24.49 2.18 -1.51
N GLU A 99 24.47 3.09 -0.52
CA GLU A 99 24.33 2.78 0.91
C GLU A 99 23.06 1.99 1.23
N VAL A 100 21.94 2.34 0.59
CA VAL A 100 20.69 1.58 0.70
C VAL A 100 20.85 0.19 0.09
N PHE A 101 21.44 0.07 -1.11
CA PHE A 101 21.61 -1.22 -1.79
C PHE A 101 22.54 -2.18 -1.05
N ILE A 102 23.60 -1.66 -0.42
CA ILE A 102 24.55 -2.49 0.32
C ILE A 102 24.07 -2.82 1.74
N ALA A 103 22.92 -2.31 2.20
CA ALA A 103 22.37 -2.66 3.51
C ALA A 103 22.18 -4.18 3.66
N GLY A 104 22.35 -4.70 4.88
CA GLY A 104 22.18 -6.13 5.17
C GLY A 104 23.34 -7.03 4.74
N THR A 105 24.51 -6.45 4.46
CA THR A 105 25.78 -7.20 4.28
C THR A 105 26.53 -7.30 5.61
N GLU A 106 27.61 -8.10 5.63
CA GLU A 106 28.46 -8.29 6.81
C GLU A 106 29.00 -6.96 7.38
N TYR A 107 29.33 -6.01 6.51
CA TYR A 107 29.95 -4.73 6.90
C TYR A 107 28.98 -3.57 7.07
N THR A 108 27.70 -3.75 6.76
CA THR A 108 26.70 -2.67 6.69
C THR A 108 25.47 -2.93 7.55
N THR A 109 25.39 -4.12 8.16
CA THR A 109 24.36 -4.42 9.15
C THR A 109 24.72 -3.72 10.45
N PRO A 110 23.89 -2.77 10.94
CA PRO A 110 24.19 -2.04 12.17
C PRO A 110 24.16 -2.96 13.39
N GLN A 111 24.95 -2.61 14.40
CA GLN A 111 24.81 -3.21 15.72
C GLN A 111 23.46 -2.83 16.34
N LEU A 112 22.98 -3.61 17.30
CA LEU A 112 21.61 -3.45 17.84
C LEU A 112 21.40 -2.06 18.47
N ASP A 113 22.41 -1.48 19.10
CA ASP A 113 22.43 -0.14 19.69
C ASP A 113 22.41 0.99 18.66
N GLU A 114 22.92 0.74 17.45
CA GLU A 114 22.92 1.66 16.31
C GLU A 114 21.60 1.65 15.51
N VAL A 115 20.73 0.66 15.74
CA VAL A 115 19.44 0.56 15.05
C VAL A 115 18.53 1.74 15.43
N SER A 116 18.05 2.46 14.42
CA SER A 116 17.11 3.57 14.60
C SER A 116 15.77 3.11 15.19
N LYS A 117 15.26 3.89 16.15
CA LYS A 117 13.89 3.77 16.70
C LYS A 117 12.88 4.61 15.95
N GLU A 118 13.37 5.57 15.18
CA GLU A 118 12.55 6.50 14.40
C GLU A 118 12.13 5.87 13.08
N TRP A 119 11.05 6.41 12.51
CA TRP A 119 10.58 6.04 11.19
C TRP A 119 11.69 6.23 10.14
N ALA A 120 11.84 5.25 9.26
CA ALA A 120 12.70 5.40 8.10
C ALA A 120 12.18 6.51 7.19
N LYS A 121 13.08 7.10 6.40
CA LYS A 121 12.77 8.11 5.38
C LYS A 121 13.04 7.56 3.98
N PRO A 122 12.20 6.63 3.49
CA PRO A 122 12.43 5.97 2.22
C PRO A 122 12.34 6.97 1.06
N PHE A 123 13.24 6.87 0.09
CA PHE A 123 13.28 7.71 -1.10
C PHE A 123 13.60 6.91 -2.36
N LEU A 124 14.35 5.80 -2.24
CA LEU A 124 14.81 5.00 -3.37
C LEU A 124 13.64 4.36 -4.13
N PHE A 125 12.59 3.93 -3.42
CA PHE A 125 11.38 3.37 -4.06
C PHE A 125 10.81 4.31 -5.13
N SER A 126 10.80 5.62 -4.88
CA SER A 126 10.27 6.62 -5.80
C SER A 126 11.15 6.74 -7.06
N ARG A 127 12.47 6.62 -6.92
CA ARG A 127 13.41 6.67 -8.04
C ARG A 127 13.31 5.41 -8.90
N ILE A 128 13.13 4.25 -8.26
CA ILE A 128 12.87 2.99 -8.98
C ILE A 128 11.53 3.05 -9.71
N PHE A 129 10.47 3.58 -9.07
CA PHE A 129 9.19 3.81 -9.73
C PHE A 129 9.33 4.70 -10.97
N LEU A 130 9.99 5.85 -10.86
CA LEU A 130 10.20 6.75 -12.00
C LEU A 130 11.02 6.10 -13.12
N GLY A 131 12.04 5.32 -12.77
CA GLY A 131 12.82 4.55 -13.74
C GLY A 131 11.96 3.53 -14.49
N LEU A 132 11.18 2.72 -13.77
CA LEU A 132 10.27 1.72 -14.37
C LEU A 132 9.17 2.39 -15.20
N ALA A 133 8.56 3.47 -14.71
CA ALA A 133 7.54 4.23 -15.44
C ALA A 133 8.11 4.85 -16.73
N THR A 134 9.35 5.31 -16.70
CA THR A 134 10.03 5.82 -17.90
C THR A 134 10.25 4.70 -18.91
N VAL A 135 10.77 3.55 -18.47
CA VAL A 135 10.96 2.38 -19.35
C VAL A 135 9.62 1.90 -19.91
N PHE A 136 8.57 1.87 -19.08
CA PHE A 136 7.21 1.54 -19.50
C PHE A 136 6.72 2.49 -20.60
N ALA A 137 6.86 3.80 -20.41
CA ALA A 137 6.45 4.80 -21.40
C ALA A 137 7.21 4.64 -22.73
N LEU A 138 8.51 4.38 -22.68
CA LEU A 138 9.31 4.14 -23.89
C LEU A 138 8.89 2.86 -24.63
N LEU A 139 8.63 1.78 -23.89
CA LEU A 139 8.10 0.53 -24.46
C LEU A 139 6.69 0.71 -25.03
N TRP A 140 5.85 1.49 -24.34
CA TRP A 140 4.50 1.79 -24.80
C TRP A 140 4.57 2.60 -26.10
N ILE A 141 5.45 3.60 -26.19
CA ILE A 141 5.67 4.36 -27.43
C ILE A 141 6.14 3.43 -28.56
N MET A 142 7.09 2.54 -28.27
CA MET A 142 7.61 1.56 -29.23
C MET A 142 6.51 0.66 -29.81
N VAL A 143 5.55 0.22 -29.00
CA VAL A 143 4.44 -0.62 -29.47
C VAL A 143 3.33 0.22 -30.12
N ALA A 144 2.87 1.28 -29.44
CA ALA A 144 1.71 2.06 -29.84
C ALA A 144 1.94 2.93 -31.08
N PHE A 145 3.11 3.59 -31.18
CA PHE A 145 3.39 4.49 -32.31
C PHE A 145 4.17 3.82 -33.44
N PHE A 146 5.12 2.94 -33.11
CA PHE A 146 5.96 2.28 -34.12
C PHE A 146 5.43 0.91 -34.53
N GLY A 147 4.38 0.40 -33.88
CA GLY A 147 3.78 -0.89 -34.21
C GLY A 147 4.74 -2.07 -34.03
N ASN A 148 5.75 -1.95 -33.16
CA ASN A 148 6.80 -2.96 -33.02
C ASN A 148 6.40 -4.02 -31.98
N PRO A 149 6.00 -5.24 -32.40
CA PRO A 149 5.51 -6.27 -31.48
C PRO A 149 6.58 -6.79 -30.51
N ASN A 150 7.87 -6.58 -30.79
CA ASN A 150 8.94 -6.98 -29.88
C ASN A 150 8.89 -6.22 -28.54
N GLY A 151 8.23 -5.05 -28.50
CA GLY A 151 8.01 -4.30 -27.26
C GLY A 151 6.98 -4.92 -26.32
N ILE A 152 6.13 -5.85 -26.79
CA ILE A 152 5.03 -6.44 -25.99
C ILE A 152 5.57 -7.22 -24.79
N GLY A 153 6.62 -8.04 -25.00
CA GLY A 153 7.25 -8.78 -23.90
C GLY A 153 7.80 -7.84 -22.82
N GLY A 154 8.38 -6.72 -23.24
CA GLY A 154 8.83 -5.66 -22.34
C GLY A 154 7.67 -5.01 -21.58
N LEU A 155 6.55 -4.71 -22.25
CA LEU A 155 5.36 -4.13 -21.61
C LEU A 155 4.76 -5.04 -20.55
N ILE A 156 4.67 -6.35 -20.80
CA ILE A 156 4.22 -7.33 -19.80
C ILE A 156 5.13 -7.27 -18.57
N PHE A 157 6.45 -7.40 -18.79
CA PHE A 157 7.42 -7.51 -17.71
C PHE A 157 7.50 -6.23 -16.88
N ILE A 158 7.67 -5.08 -17.53
CA ILE A 158 7.80 -3.79 -16.86
C ILE A 158 6.45 -3.33 -16.30
N GLY A 159 5.34 -3.55 -17.01
CA GLY A 159 4.00 -3.23 -16.52
C GLY A 159 3.66 -3.93 -15.21
N ALA A 160 3.98 -5.24 -15.11
CA ALA A 160 3.79 -6.00 -13.88
C ALA A 160 4.70 -5.53 -12.72
N LEU A 161 5.90 -5.02 -13.01
CA LEU A 161 6.86 -4.56 -12.01
C LEU A 161 6.65 -3.11 -11.54
N THR A 162 6.06 -2.26 -12.39
CA THR A 162 6.15 -0.79 -12.27
C THR A 162 5.74 -0.26 -10.90
N VAL A 163 4.70 -0.83 -10.26
CA VAL A 163 4.24 -0.42 -8.93
C VAL A 163 4.63 -1.44 -7.84
N PRO A 164 4.44 -2.76 -8.02
CA PRO A 164 4.76 -3.72 -6.96
C PRO A 164 6.23 -3.69 -6.52
N LEU A 165 7.18 -3.56 -7.47
CA LEU A 165 8.60 -3.55 -7.11
C LEU A 165 8.97 -2.32 -6.25
N PRO A 166 8.57 -1.08 -6.59
CA PRO A 166 8.71 0.05 -5.66
C PRO A 166 8.11 -0.18 -4.28
N VAL A 167 6.93 -0.79 -4.17
CA VAL A 167 6.34 -1.12 -2.85
C VAL A 167 7.25 -2.06 -2.06
N LEU A 168 7.84 -3.07 -2.69
CA LEU A 168 8.83 -3.94 -2.04
C LEU A 168 10.08 -3.17 -1.59
N ILE A 169 10.57 -2.24 -2.42
CA ILE A 169 11.71 -1.38 -2.05
C ILE A 169 11.36 -0.49 -0.86
N PHE A 170 10.13 0.03 -0.80
CA PHE A 170 9.66 0.78 0.37
C PHE A 170 9.73 -0.06 1.65
N PHE A 171 9.31 -1.34 1.62
CA PHE A 171 9.47 -2.24 2.76
C PHE A 171 10.94 -2.51 3.10
N PHE A 172 11.81 -2.61 2.10
CA PHE A 172 13.25 -2.80 2.29
C PHE A 172 13.90 -1.58 2.98
N GLU A 173 13.62 -0.37 2.50
CA GLU A 173 14.08 0.89 3.11
C GLU A 173 13.50 1.10 4.51
N SER A 174 12.26 0.64 4.75
CA SER A 174 11.58 0.77 6.04
C SER A 174 12.04 -0.24 7.09
N ASN A 175 12.88 -1.22 6.72
CA ASN A 175 13.42 -2.17 7.67
C ASN A 175 14.57 -1.55 8.50
N ALA A 176 14.22 -0.97 9.66
CA ALA A 176 15.18 -0.29 10.54
C ALA A 176 16.39 -1.16 10.93
N PHE A 177 16.22 -2.48 11.05
CA PHE A 177 17.32 -3.39 11.40
C PHE A 177 18.39 -3.52 10.31
N LYS A 178 18.07 -3.19 9.04
CA LYS A 178 18.98 -3.25 7.89
C LYS A 178 19.84 -4.52 7.84
N ASN A 179 19.26 -5.67 8.21
CA ASN A 179 19.98 -6.94 8.39
C ASN A 179 19.56 -8.03 7.39
N ILE A 180 18.86 -7.64 6.32
CA ILE A 180 18.52 -8.51 5.19
C ILE A 180 19.00 -7.79 3.94
N SER A 181 19.89 -8.42 3.16
CA SER A 181 20.41 -7.80 1.94
C SER A 181 19.39 -7.78 0.81
N ILE A 182 19.52 -6.82 -0.10
CA ILE A 182 18.66 -6.73 -1.28
C ILE A 182 18.73 -8.01 -2.15
N ALA A 183 19.88 -8.69 -2.17
CA ALA A 183 20.03 -9.97 -2.86
C ALA A 183 19.15 -11.08 -2.24
N ILE A 184 19.02 -11.11 -0.91
CA ILE A 184 18.11 -12.04 -0.23
C ILE A 184 16.66 -11.62 -0.50
N VAL A 185 16.34 -10.33 -0.45
CA VAL A 185 15.00 -9.83 -0.79
C VAL A 185 14.59 -10.27 -2.19
N PHE A 186 15.45 -10.07 -3.20
CA PHE A 186 15.18 -10.52 -4.56
C PHE A 186 15.10 -12.04 -4.68
N LYS A 187 15.91 -12.80 -3.93
CA LYS A 187 15.77 -14.26 -3.88
C LYS A 187 14.38 -14.68 -3.38
N ILE A 188 13.88 -14.04 -2.32
CA ILE A 188 12.55 -14.31 -1.77
C ILE A 188 11.46 -13.86 -2.75
N PHE A 189 11.63 -12.70 -3.39
CA PHE A 189 10.74 -12.21 -4.43
C PHE A 189 10.60 -13.20 -5.60
N PHE A 190 11.71 -13.61 -6.22
CA PHE A 190 11.66 -14.51 -7.37
C PHE A 190 11.26 -15.93 -6.98
N ILE A 191 12.00 -16.55 -6.04
CA ILE A 191 11.78 -17.96 -5.69
C ILE A 191 10.52 -18.11 -4.83
N GLY A 192 10.35 -17.25 -3.82
CA GLY A 192 9.19 -17.29 -2.95
C GLY A 192 7.89 -16.92 -3.67
N GLY A 193 7.92 -15.93 -4.57
CA GLY A 193 6.78 -15.61 -5.43
C GLY A 193 6.29 -16.83 -6.23
N VAL A 194 7.18 -17.47 -6.99
CA VAL A 194 6.82 -18.66 -7.78
C VAL A 194 6.42 -19.84 -6.90
N LEU A 195 7.13 -20.10 -5.80
CA LEU A 195 6.75 -21.17 -4.87
C LEU A 195 5.38 -20.93 -4.24
N SER A 196 5.01 -19.67 -3.99
CA SER A 196 3.69 -19.35 -3.41
C SER A 196 2.56 -19.57 -4.42
N LEU A 197 2.78 -19.28 -5.71
CA LEU A 197 1.86 -19.65 -6.78
C LEU A 197 1.71 -21.18 -6.88
N ILE A 198 2.81 -21.92 -6.87
CA ILE A 198 2.77 -23.40 -6.88
C ILE A 198 2.02 -23.94 -5.65
N SER A 199 2.26 -23.36 -4.48
CA SER A 199 1.58 -23.73 -3.25
C SER A 199 0.07 -23.48 -3.36
N THR A 200 -0.34 -22.32 -3.86
CA THR A 200 -1.76 -21.97 -4.09
C THR A 200 -2.42 -22.94 -5.07
N LEU A 201 -1.79 -23.20 -6.22
CA LEU A 201 -2.29 -24.15 -7.22
C LEU A 201 -2.43 -25.57 -6.64
N THR A 202 -1.47 -26.00 -5.83
CA THR A 202 -1.54 -27.30 -5.14
C THR A 202 -2.72 -27.36 -4.16
N LEU A 203 -3.04 -26.28 -3.47
CA LEU A 203 -4.17 -26.22 -2.55
C LEU A 203 -5.52 -26.25 -3.29
N TYR A 204 -5.61 -25.66 -4.49
CA TYR A 204 -6.82 -25.72 -5.31
C TYR A 204 -7.19 -27.14 -5.74
N GLU A 205 -6.24 -28.07 -5.85
CA GLU A 205 -6.52 -29.49 -6.11
C GLU A 205 -7.39 -30.14 -5.01
N PHE A 206 -7.41 -29.57 -3.80
CA PHE A 206 -8.18 -30.07 -2.66
C PHE A 206 -9.43 -29.24 -2.35
N VAL A 207 -9.57 -28.06 -2.94
CA VAL A 207 -10.66 -27.12 -2.67
C VAL A 207 -11.34 -26.76 -3.99
N PRO A 208 -12.53 -27.34 -4.28
CA PRO A 208 -13.24 -27.03 -5.51
C PRO A 208 -13.75 -25.58 -5.45
N VAL A 209 -13.17 -24.73 -6.29
CA VAL A 209 -13.62 -23.35 -6.50
C VAL A 209 -14.32 -23.28 -7.86
N SER A 210 -15.54 -22.75 -7.89
CA SER A 210 -16.28 -22.55 -9.14
C SER A 210 -15.63 -21.48 -10.01
N ASP A 211 -15.73 -21.63 -11.33
CA ASP A 211 -15.26 -20.60 -12.28
C ASP A 211 -16.00 -19.26 -12.12
N ASP A 212 -17.26 -19.30 -11.69
CA ASP A 212 -18.03 -18.11 -11.34
C ASP A 212 -17.60 -17.53 -9.99
N ILE A 213 -17.25 -16.24 -9.99
CA ILE A 213 -16.90 -15.50 -8.77
C ILE A 213 -18.19 -15.09 -8.04
N THR A 214 -18.58 -15.91 -7.07
CA THR A 214 -19.61 -15.65 -6.07
C THR A 214 -18.98 -15.12 -4.79
N ILE A 215 -19.77 -14.60 -3.86
CA ILE A 215 -19.28 -14.20 -2.53
C ILE A 215 -18.59 -15.37 -1.81
N PHE A 216 -19.12 -16.59 -1.93
CA PHE A 216 -18.55 -17.77 -1.30
C PHE A 216 -17.24 -18.20 -1.97
N SER A 217 -17.18 -18.23 -3.31
CA SER A 217 -15.95 -18.58 -4.02
C SER A 217 -14.85 -17.53 -3.80
N ALA A 218 -15.17 -16.24 -3.71
CA ALA A 218 -14.23 -15.19 -3.33
C ALA A 218 -13.61 -15.40 -1.93
N ILE A 219 -14.39 -15.86 -0.96
CA ILE A 219 -13.87 -16.22 0.37
C ILE A 219 -12.92 -17.42 0.29
N LEU A 220 -13.29 -18.46 -0.47
CA LEU A 220 -12.43 -19.63 -0.64
C LEU A 220 -11.13 -19.29 -1.37
N ILE A 221 -11.18 -18.48 -2.42
CA ILE A 221 -9.99 -17.96 -3.13
C ILE A 221 -9.09 -17.24 -2.13
N GLY A 222 -9.62 -16.25 -1.40
CA GLY A 222 -8.85 -15.53 -0.39
C GLY A 222 -8.22 -16.44 0.67
N ILE A 223 -8.93 -17.45 1.16
CA ILE A 223 -8.38 -18.42 2.12
C ILE A 223 -7.23 -19.22 1.49
N VAL A 224 -7.45 -19.79 0.31
CA VAL A 224 -6.49 -20.69 -0.35
C VAL A 224 -5.23 -19.96 -0.74
N GLU A 225 -5.37 -18.78 -1.35
CA GLU A 225 -4.23 -18.00 -1.82
C GLU A 225 -3.38 -17.45 -0.67
N GLU A 226 -4.03 -16.88 0.35
CA GLU A 226 -3.30 -16.37 1.51
C GLU A 226 -2.63 -17.51 2.30
N MET A 227 -3.24 -18.71 2.34
CA MET A 227 -2.60 -19.90 2.91
C MET A 227 -1.35 -20.33 2.12
N GLY A 228 -1.44 -20.37 0.78
CA GLY A 228 -0.31 -20.70 -0.08
C GLY A 228 0.88 -19.74 0.11
N LYS A 229 0.60 -18.43 0.20
CA LYS A 229 1.60 -17.39 0.49
C LYS A 229 2.14 -17.49 1.93
N ALA A 230 1.28 -17.81 2.90
CA ALA A 230 1.68 -18.00 4.30
C ALA A 230 2.68 -19.15 4.47
N ILE A 231 2.44 -20.31 3.82
CA ILE A 231 3.33 -21.47 3.88
C ILE A 231 4.76 -21.09 3.45
N VAL A 232 4.87 -20.40 2.30
CA VAL A 232 6.18 -19.99 1.76
C VAL A 232 6.82 -18.90 2.61
N THR A 233 6.02 -17.95 3.11
CA THR A 233 6.50 -16.90 4.03
C THR A 233 7.06 -17.50 5.33
N ILE A 234 6.35 -18.45 5.94
CA ILE A 234 6.79 -19.19 7.13
C ILE A 234 8.10 -19.92 6.85
N TYR A 235 8.23 -20.58 5.69
CA TYR A 235 9.46 -21.25 5.29
C TYR A 235 10.66 -20.30 5.29
N PHE A 236 10.54 -19.11 4.67
CA PHE A 236 11.66 -18.15 4.64
C PHE A 236 11.95 -17.55 6.01
N ILE A 237 10.92 -17.21 6.81
CA ILE A 237 11.11 -16.73 8.19
C ILE A 237 11.86 -17.76 9.03
N GLN A 238 11.51 -19.04 8.92
CA GLN A 238 12.18 -20.12 9.64
C GLN A 238 13.60 -20.34 9.12
N ARG A 239 13.81 -20.31 7.80
CA ARG A 239 15.14 -20.50 7.18
C ARG A 239 16.13 -19.39 7.55
N MET A 240 15.63 -18.17 7.74
CA MET A 240 16.40 -17.01 8.17
C MET A 240 16.50 -16.87 9.70
N ASN A 241 15.72 -17.67 10.45
CA ASN A 241 15.68 -17.65 11.91
C ASN A 241 15.49 -16.24 12.51
N THR A 242 14.69 -15.39 11.85
CA THR A 242 14.45 -14.02 12.32
C THR A 242 13.37 -13.97 13.38
N TYR A 243 13.53 -13.15 14.41
CA TYR A 243 12.51 -12.84 15.43
C TYR A 243 12.11 -11.35 15.40
N LYS A 244 12.58 -10.62 14.40
CA LYS A 244 12.36 -9.18 14.21
C LYS A 244 11.12 -8.92 13.36
N ILE A 245 10.15 -8.15 13.86
CA ILE A 245 8.84 -7.93 13.22
C ILE A 245 9.02 -7.28 11.84
N LEU A 246 9.90 -6.28 11.72
CA LEU A 246 10.19 -5.60 10.44
C LEU A 246 10.79 -6.56 9.39
N ASN A 247 11.54 -7.58 9.82
CA ASN A 247 12.01 -8.62 8.91
C ASN A 247 10.86 -9.52 8.45
N GLY A 248 9.90 -9.84 9.34
CA GLY A 248 8.69 -10.56 8.97
C GLY A 248 7.88 -9.81 7.92
N LEU A 249 7.69 -8.49 8.11
CA LEU A 249 7.05 -7.60 7.12
C LEU A 249 7.77 -7.65 5.77
N LEU A 250 9.09 -7.45 5.75
CA LEU A 250 9.89 -7.44 4.51
C LEU A 250 9.86 -8.80 3.79
N ILE A 251 9.98 -9.91 4.52
CA ILE A 251 9.93 -11.26 3.92
C ILE A 251 8.55 -11.52 3.32
N GLY A 252 7.48 -11.20 4.06
CA GLY A 252 6.11 -11.33 3.55
C GLY A 252 5.86 -10.45 2.34
N ALA A 253 6.28 -9.18 2.39
CA ALA A 253 6.19 -8.25 1.25
C ALA A 253 6.92 -8.80 0.03
N ALA A 254 8.11 -9.39 0.19
CA ALA A 254 8.87 -9.97 -0.91
C ALA A 254 8.12 -11.14 -1.56
N VAL A 255 7.59 -12.08 -0.78
CA VAL A 255 6.79 -13.21 -1.29
C VAL A 255 5.55 -12.69 -2.02
N GLY A 256 4.77 -11.81 -1.39
CA GLY A 256 3.54 -11.26 -1.96
C GLY A 256 3.77 -10.43 -3.22
N THR A 257 4.84 -9.64 -3.26
CA THR A 257 5.24 -8.89 -4.46
C THR A 257 5.62 -9.83 -5.59
N GLY A 258 6.33 -10.92 -5.28
CA GLY A 258 6.66 -11.96 -6.27
C GLY A 258 5.41 -12.60 -6.86
N PHE A 259 4.50 -13.06 -6.00
CA PHE A 259 3.20 -13.62 -6.38
C PHE A 259 2.46 -12.68 -7.34
N GLU A 260 2.30 -11.43 -6.92
CA GLU A 260 1.58 -10.40 -7.68
C GLU A 260 2.20 -10.09 -9.04
N VAL A 261 3.52 -9.97 -9.12
CA VAL A 261 4.21 -9.65 -10.39
C VAL A 261 4.03 -10.78 -11.39
N PHE A 262 4.24 -12.03 -10.98
CA PHE A 262 4.11 -13.18 -11.87
C PHE A 262 2.66 -13.42 -12.30
N GLU A 263 1.72 -13.26 -11.38
CA GLU A 263 0.31 -13.35 -11.68
C GLU A 263 -0.13 -12.24 -12.65
N SER A 264 0.23 -10.99 -12.36
CA SER A 264 -0.11 -9.84 -13.20
C SER A 264 0.47 -9.99 -14.62
N ALA A 265 1.70 -10.46 -14.75
CA ALA A 265 2.29 -10.77 -16.06
C ALA A 265 1.47 -11.84 -16.82
N GLY A 266 1.00 -12.87 -16.11
CA GLY A 266 0.12 -13.89 -16.67
C GLY A 266 -1.24 -13.37 -17.10
N TYR A 267 -1.85 -12.44 -16.35
CA TYR A 267 -3.08 -11.77 -16.77
C TYR A 267 -2.85 -10.92 -18.01
N ILE A 268 -1.84 -10.05 -18.02
CA ILE A 268 -1.54 -9.20 -19.19
C ILE A 268 -1.32 -10.07 -20.44
N PHE A 269 -0.58 -11.17 -20.31
CA PHE A 269 -0.37 -12.12 -21.40
C PHE A 269 -1.67 -12.74 -21.93
N ARG A 270 -2.59 -13.15 -21.05
CA ARG A 270 -3.89 -13.76 -21.42
C ARG A 270 -4.78 -12.80 -22.21
N PHE A 271 -4.65 -11.50 -22.01
CA PHE A 271 -5.44 -10.47 -22.71
C PHE A 271 -4.78 -9.92 -23.99
N ILE A 272 -3.62 -10.43 -24.42
CA ILE A 272 -3.04 -10.09 -25.74
C ILE A 272 -4.03 -10.33 -26.90
N PRO A 273 -4.74 -11.47 -26.98
CA PRO A 273 -5.65 -11.76 -28.11
C PRO A 273 -6.83 -10.78 -28.21
N GLU A 274 -7.17 -10.09 -27.11
CA GLU A 274 -8.25 -9.10 -27.04
C GLU A 274 -7.84 -7.73 -27.59
N GLY A 275 -6.56 -7.55 -27.91
CA GLY A 275 -6.00 -6.35 -28.52
C GLY A 275 -5.18 -5.49 -27.56
N PHE A 276 -4.40 -4.57 -28.14
CA PHE A 276 -3.43 -3.75 -27.40
C PHE A 276 -4.08 -2.84 -26.34
N ASP A 277 -5.26 -2.29 -26.64
CA ASP A 277 -5.97 -1.40 -25.72
C ASP A 277 -6.46 -2.16 -24.48
N VAL A 278 -7.06 -3.34 -24.66
CA VAL A 278 -7.52 -4.20 -23.55
C VAL A 278 -6.34 -4.67 -22.71
N MET A 279 -5.27 -5.16 -23.36
CA MET A 279 -4.03 -5.52 -22.68
C MET A 279 -3.48 -4.35 -21.84
N THR A 280 -3.48 -3.13 -22.38
CA THR A 280 -3.00 -1.93 -21.69
C THR A 280 -3.89 -1.54 -20.52
N GLN A 281 -5.22 -1.68 -20.64
CA GLN A 281 -6.16 -1.48 -19.52
C GLN A 281 -5.89 -2.45 -18.37
N VAL A 282 -5.60 -3.71 -18.68
CA VAL A 282 -5.20 -4.72 -17.68
C VAL A 282 -3.90 -4.31 -16.99
N ILE A 283 -2.90 -3.84 -17.75
CA ILE A 283 -1.65 -3.32 -17.16
C ILE A 283 -1.95 -2.20 -16.16
N TRP A 284 -2.75 -1.20 -16.55
CA TRP A 284 -3.11 -0.08 -15.68
C TRP A 284 -3.84 -0.54 -14.42
N LEU A 285 -4.84 -1.41 -14.58
CA LEU A 285 -5.61 -1.94 -13.46
C LEU A 285 -4.69 -2.70 -12.48
N ARG A 286 -3.82 -3.59 -12.99
CA ARG A 286 -2.88 -4.35 -12.18
C ARG A 286 -1.84 -3.46 -11.49
N ALA A 287 -1.30 -2.47 -12.20
CA ALA A 287 -0.30 -1.55 -11.66
C ALA A 287 -0.87 -0.67 -10.55
N TRP A 288 -1.99 0.02 -10.77
CA TRP A 288 -2.59 0.91 -9.77
C TRP A 288 -3.00 0.14 -8.51
N THR A 289 -3.66 -1.01 -8.69
CA THR A 289 -4.12 -1.82 -7.56
C THR A 289 -2.98 -2.46 -6.77
N GLY A 290 -1.82 -2.65 -7.42
CA GLY A 290 -0.64 -3.19 -6.77
C GLY A 290 0.03 -2.31 -5.74
N ILE A 291 -0.47 -1.10 -5.51
CA ILE A 291 -0.01 -0.28 -4.38
C ILE A 291 -0.34 -0.88 -3.01
N GLY A 292 -1.32 -1.78 -2.90
CA GLY A 292 -1.75 -2.31 -1.60
C GLY A 292 -2.53 -3.61 -1.64
N SER A 293 -2.18 -4.51 -2.57
CA SER A 293 -2.82 -5.83 -2.74
C SER A 293 -2.00 -6.94 -2.04
N HIS A 294 -1.66 -8.03 -2.75
CA HIS A 294 -0.97 -9.20 -2.22
C HIS A 294 0.35 -8.86 -1.50
N ASN A 295 1.11 -7.87 -1.95
CA ASN A 295 2.35 -7.44 -1.29
C ASN A 295 2.10 -7.01 0.18
N VAL A 296 1.11 -6.16 0.41
CA VAL A 296 0.71 -5.65 1.74
C VAL A 296 0.07 -6.75 2.58
N TRP A 297 -0.84 -7.55 2.01
CA TRP A 297 -1.51 -8.62 2.75
C TRP A 297 -0.51 -9.69 3.21
N THR A 298 0.41 -10.09 2.34
CA THR A 298 1.45 -11.07 2.69
C THR A 298 2.46 -10.48 3.68
N ALA A 299 2.77 -9.18 3.62
CA ALA A 299 3.57 -8.50 4.63
C ALA A 299 2.93 -8.60 6.03
N ILE A 300 1.63 -8.35 6.13
CA ILE A 300 0.85 -8.48 7.37
C ILE A 300 0.98 -9.91 7.93
N VAL A 301 0.83 -10.92 7.08
CA VAL A 301 1.00 -12.34 7.46
C VAL A 301 2.42 -12.61 7.94
N GLY A 302 3.45 -12.12 7.25
CA GLY A 302 4.85 -12.30 7.65
C GLY A 302 5.16 -11.68 9.02
N ALA A 303 4.61 -10.50 9.30
CA ALA A 303 4.71 -9.87 10.61
C ALA A 303 4.03 -10.73 11.69
N ALA A 304 2.82 -11.22 11.40
CA ALA A 304 2.04 -12.04 12.31
C ALA A 304 2.79 -13.31 12.72
N VAL A 305 3.42 -14.00 11.76
CA VAL A 305 4.26 -15.19 12.04
C VAL A 305 5.38 -14.87 13.02
N VAL A 306 6.05 -13.72 12.86
CA VAL A 306 7.14 -13.31 13.75
C VAL A 306 6.62 -12.94 15.14
N ILE A 307 5.51 -12.19 15.21
CA ILE A 307 4.87 -11.78 16.47
C ILE A 307 4.47 -13.01 17.30
N THR A 308 3.91 -14.04 16.65
CA THR A 308 3.38 -15.20 17.36
C THR A 308 4.46 -16.15 17.83
N LYS A 309 5.48 -16.39 17.00
CA LYS A 309 6.60 -17.25 17.41
C LYS A 309 7.58 -16.56 18.37
N GLY A 310 7.67 -15.22 18.35
CA GLY A 310 8.68 -14.45 19.09
C GLY A 310 10.12 -14.94 18.82
N SER A 311 10.90 -15.14 19.87
CA SER A 311 12.28 -15.67 19.81
C SER A 311 12.35 -17.19 19.59
N GLN A 312 11.22 -17.90 19.59
CA GLN A 312 11.19 -19.34 19.41
C GLN A 312 11.32 -19.73 17.92
N LYS A 313 11.67 -20.99 17.68
CA LYS A 313 11.51 -21.59 16.35
C LYS A 313 10.02 -21.71 16.03
N PHE A 314 9.66 -21.52 14.77
CA PHE A 314 8.28 -21.69 14.35
C PHE A 314 7.81 -23.13 14.58
N ASN A 315 6.61 -23.26 15.16
CA ASN A 315 5.85 -24.49 15.36
C ASN A 315 4.42 -24.24 14.85
N TRP A 316 3.79 -25.26 14.28
CA TRP A 316 2.41 -25.23 13.81
C TRP A 316 1.39 -24.81 14.87
N ALA A 317 1.69 -25.03 16.16
CA ALA A 317 0.87 -24.52 17.27
C ALA A 317 0.72 -22.98 17.26
N HIS A 318 1.70 -22.24 16.72
CA HIS A 318 1.60 -20.78 16.60
C HIS A 318 0.52 -20.32 15.61
N LEU A 319 0.06 -21.18 14.71
CA LEU A 319 -1.06 -20.85 13.82
C LEU A 319 -2.40 -20.74 14.57
N ALA A 320 -2.51 -21.38 15.74
CA ALA A 320 -3.68 -21.26 16.60
C ALA A 320 -3.61 -20.04 17.55
N ASP A 321 -2.52 -19.28 17.54
CA ASP A 321 -2.39 -18.07 18.34
C ASP A 321 -3.37 -17.01 17.83
N LYS A 322 -4.13 -16.39 18.77
CA LYS A 322 -5.16 -15.39 18.44
C LYS A 322 -4.62 -14.20 17.65
N ARG A 323 -3.36 -13.81 17.86
CA ARG A 323 -2.70 -12.73 17.13
C ARG A 323 -2.45 -13.13 15.69
N PHE A 324 -2.00 -14.38 15.45
CA PHE A 324 -1.84 -14.91 14.09
C PHE A 324 -3.19 -14.94 13.37
N LEU A 325 -4.19 -15.55 14.00
CA LEU A 325 -5.53 -15.68 13.44
C LEU A 325 -6.15 -14.32 13.10
N PHE A 326 -5.93 -13.30 13.93
CA PHE A 326 -6.42 -11.94 13.66
C PHE A 326 -5.79 -11.33 12.41
N PHE A 327 -4.45 -11.31 12.32
CA PHE A 327 -3.75 -10.70 11.19
C PHE A 327 -3.89 -11.51 9.89
N PHE A 328 -3.81 -12.84 9.98
CA PHE A 328 -4.08 -13.73 8.85
C PHE A 328 -5.53 -13.63 8.38
N GLY A 329 -6.49 -13.65 9.30
CA GLY A 329 -7.90 -13.45 8.99
C GLY A 329 -8.19 -12.08 8.37
N SER A 330 -7.44 -11.03 8.78
CA SER A 330 -7.53 -9.70 8.16
C SER A 330 -7.04 -9.72 6.71
N ALA A 331 -5.92 -10.38 6.42
CA ALA A 331 -5.42 -10.56 5.05
C ALA A 331 -6.41 -11.33 4.17
N VAL A 332 -6.93 -12.46 4.67
CA VAL A 332 -7.98 -13.25 3.99
C VAL A 332 -9.23 -12.41 3.74
N THR A 333 -9.66 -11.61 4.72
CA THR A 333 -10.84 -10.76 4.57
C THR A 333 -10.63 -9.68 3.52
N LEU A 334 -9.47 -9.00 3.54
CA LEU A 334 -9.14 -7.99 2.55
C LEU A 334 -9.15 -8.58 1.13
N HIS A 335 -8.58 -9.77 0.95
CA HIS A 335 -8.55 -10.48 -0.32
C HIS A 335 -9.96 -10.94 -0.74
N ALA A 336 -10.70 -11.60 0.13
CA ALA A 336 -12.05 -12.06 -0.20
C ALA A 336 -12.95 -10.90 -0.62
N VAL A 337 -12.92 -9.77 0.09
CA VAL A 337 -13.71 -8.58 -0.25
C VAL A 337 -13.21 -7.91 -1.55
N TRP A 338 -11.91 -8.02 -1.84
CA TRP A 338 -11.33 -7.59 -3.10
C TRP A 338 -11.98 -8.31 -4.29
N ASP A 339 -12.15 -9.63 -4.20
CA ASP A 339 -12.74 -10.45 -5.27
C ASP A 339 -14.27 -10.44 -5.28
N MET A 340 -14.91 -10.08 -4.15
CA MET A 340 -16.37 -10.08 -4.04
C MET A 340 -17.05 -9.15 -5.07
N PRO A 341 -18.12 -9.62 -5.75
CA PRO A 341 -18.91 -8.83 -6.69
C PRO A 341 -19.97 -7.98 -5.99
N ILE A 342 -19.58 -7.17 -4.98
CA ILE A 342 -20.51 -6.48 -4.06
C ILE A 342 -20.56 -4.94 -4.21
N ALA A 343 -19.89 -4.37 -5.22
CA ALA A 343 -19.94 -2.95 -5.51
C ALA A 343 -19.80 -2.69 -7.01
N GLU A 344 -20.72 -1.91 -7.59
CA GLU A 344 -20.67 -1.50 -9.01
C GLU A 344 -19.48 -0.55 -9.27
N ASP A 345 -19.10 0.28 -8.28
CA ASP A 345 -17.93 1.17 -8.32
C ASP A 345 -16.68 0.50 -7.72
N GLY A 346 -15.96 -0.28 -8.53
CA GLY A 346 -14.76 -1.02 -8.11
C GLY A 346 -13.63 -0.16 -7.51
N ILE A 347 -13.50 1.11 -7.92
CA ILE A 347 -12.40 1.99 -7.48
C ILE A 347 -12.51 2.36 -6.00
N ILE A 348 -13.70 2.74 -5.53
CA ILE A 348 -13.91 3.14 -4.11
C ILE A 348 -13.63 1.95 -3.21
N LYS A 349 -14.10 0.76 -3.59
CA LYS A 349 -13.81 -0.50 -2.90
C LYS A 349 -12.30 -0.74 -2.80
N SER A 350 -11.57 -0.64 -3.92
CA SER A 350 -10.12 -0.80 -3.93
C SER A 350 -9.40 0.22 -3.03
N ILE A 351 -9.78 1.51 -3.08
CA ILE A 351 -9.19 2.55 -2.23
C ILE A 351 -9.37 2.23 -0.75
N LEU A 352 -10.57 1.83 -0.34
CA LEU A 352 -10.87 1.49 1.05
C LEU A 352 -10.03 0.29 1.52
N LEU A 353 -9.97 -0.79 0.72
CA LEU A 353 -9.20 -1.99 1.06
C LEU A 353 -7.69 -1.71 1.12
N ILE A 354 -7.15 -0.95 0.17
CA ILE A 354 -5.75 -0.51 0.16
C ILE A 354 -5.46 0.30 1.42
N THR A 355 -6.33 1.25 1.77
CA THR A 355 -6.17 2.08 2.97
C THR A 355 -6.17 1.25 4.25
N LEU A 356 -7.07 0.27 4.36
CA LEU A 356 -7.14 -0.65 5.51
C LEU A 356 -5.89 -1.54 5.60
N GLY A 357 -5.41 -2.08 4.48
CA GLY A 357 -4.17 -2.86 4.43
C GLY A 357 -2.95 -2.07 4.87
N TRP A 358 -2.81 -0.83 4.38
CA TRP A 358 -1.73 0.06 4.80
C TRP A 358 -1.85 0.51 6.25
N LEU A 359 -3.05 0.74 6.76
CA LEU A 359 -3.26 1.05 8.18
C LEU A 359 -2.74 -0.09 9.08
N LEU A 360 -3.10 -1.34 8.79
CA LEU A 360 -2.59 -2.51 9.50
C LEU A 360 -1.07 -2.62 9.39
N THR A 361 -0.53 -2.37 8.19
CA THR A 361 0.91 -2.38 7.93
C THR A 361 1.64 -1.34 8.77
N PHE A 362 1.15 -0.11 8.86
CA PHE A 362 1.78 0.93 9.68
C PHE A 362 1.69 0.63 11.18
N ILE A 363 0.61 0.00 11.65
CA ILE A 363 0.52 -0.49 13.03
C ILE A 363 1.63 -1.51 13.31
N LEU A 364 1.86 -2.45 12.38
CA LEU A 364 2.90 -3.48 12.49
C LEU A 364 4.31 -2.91 12.36
N MET A 365 4.52 -1.92 11.48
CA MET A 365 5.78 -1.19 11.38
C MET A 365 6.10 -0.47 12.69
N LYS A 366 5.12 0.22 13.28
CA LYS A 366 5.28 0.86 14.59
C LYS A 366 5.59 -0.16 15.67
N ALA A 367 4.93 -1.33 15.68
CA ALA A 367 5.26 -2.41 16.60
C ALA A 367 6.71 -2.91 16.42
N GLY A 368 7.19 -3.00 15.18
CA GLY A 368 8.58 -3.33 14.88
C GLY A 368 9.59 -2.28 15.37
N LEU A 369 9.29 -0.98 15.25
CA LEU A 369 10.11 0.09 15.83
C LEU A 369 10.11 0.06 17.36
N SER A 370 8.96 -0.21 17.99
CA SER A 370 8.88 -0.43 19.44
C SER A 370 9.70 -1.65 19.87
N GLN A 371 9.73 -2.71 19.06
CA GLN A 371 10.55 -3.89 19.30
C GLN A 371 12.06 -3.56 19.32
N VAL A 372 12.54 -2.64 18.48
CA VAL A 372 13.94 -2.17 18.53
C VAL A 372 14.28 -1.66 19.94
N THR A 373 13.41 -0.80 20.50
CA THR A 373 13.59 -0.24 21.84
C THR A 373 13.62 -1.34 22.90
N GLN A 374 12.71 -2.32 22.82
CA GLN A 374 12.66 -3.45 23.75
C GLN A 374 13.96 -4.27 23.70
N LEU A 375 14.42 -4.64 22.51
CA LEU A 375 15.64 -5.44 22.33
C LEU A 375 16.90 -4.70 22.82
N GLN A 376 17.00 -3.39 22.59
CA GLN A 376 18.11 -2.59 23.12
C GLN A 376 18.11 -2.53 24.66
N MET A 377 16.93 -2.38 25.29
CA MET A 377 16.82 -2.41 26.75
C MET A 377 17.17 -3.77 27.34
N GLU A 378 16.75 -4.86 26.70
CA GLU A 378 17.11 -6.23 27.11
C GLU A 378 18.62 -6.46 27.03
N ALA A 379 19.26 -6.05 25.93
CA ALA A 379 20.71 -6.16 25.75
C ALA A 379 21.48 -5.35 26.81
N MET A 380 21.03 -4.13 27.13
CA MET A 380 21.64 -3.29 28.17
C MET A 380 21.59 -3.97 29.54
N LYS A 381 20.41 -4.50 29.93
CA LYS A 381 20.24 -5.22 31.20
C LYS A 381 21.09 -6.49 31.30
N MET A 382 21.23 -7.22 30.20
CA MET A 382 22.11 -8.40 30.16
C MET A 382 23.57 -8.01 30.36
N ASN A 383 24.03 -6.93 29.73
CA ASN A 383 25.39 -6.44 29.90
C ASN A 383 25.67 -5.99 31.33
N GLU A 384 24.73 -5.28 31.97
CA GLU A 384 24.83 -4.89 33.38
C GLU A 384 24.90 -6.12 34.31
N ALA A 385 24.06 -7.14 34.08
CA ALA A 385 24.07 -8.37 34.88
C ALA A 385 25.40 -9.13 34.76
N HIS A 386 25.97 -9.21 33.55
CA HIS A 386 27.27 -9.85 33.31
C HIS A 386 28.42 -9.09 33.98
N GLN A 387 28.37 -7.75 34.01
CA GLN A 387 29.38 -6.94 34.69
C GLN A 387 29.33 -7.12 36.21
N THR A 388 28.13 -7.19 36.81
CA THR A 388 27.97 -7.46 38.24
C THR A 388 28.49 -8.85 38.63
N GLN A 389 28.20 -9.89 37.83
CA GLN A 389 28.69 -11.25 38.07
C GLN A 389 30.20 -11.41 37.88
N ALA A 390 30.86 -10.54 37.11
CA ALA A 390 32.31 -10.55 36.93
C ALA A 390 33.07 -9.80 38.03
N GLN A 391 32.36 -9.03 38.87
CA GLN A 391 32.91 -8.28 39.99
C GLN A 391 32.75 -8.99 41.35
N GLU A 392 31.89 -10.01 41.42
CA GLU A 392 31.74 -10.97 42.52
C GLU A 392 32.69 -12.17 42.33
#